data_AF-A0A7D8ITF2-F1
#
_entry.id   AF-A0A7D8ITF2-F1
#
_cell.length_a   1.000
_cell.length_b   1.000
_cell.length_c   1.000
_cell.angle_alpha   90.00
_cell.angle_beta   90.00
_cell.angle_gamma   90.00
#
_symmetry.space_group_name_H-M   'P 1'
#
loop_
_entity.id
_entity.type
_entity.pdbx_description
1 polymer ?
#
loop_
_entity_poly.entity_id
_entity_poly.type
_entity_poly.pdbx_seq_one_letter_code
_entity_poly.pdbx_strand_id
1 'polypeptide(L)'
;MAVTNVAELNALVERVKKAQREYASFTQEQVDKIFRAAALAAADARIPLAKMAVAESGMGIVEDKVIKNHFASEYIYNAYKDEKNLRRAV
;
A
#
# COMPACT_ATOMS: atom_id res chain seq x y z
N MET A 1 6.91 13.16 -8.51
CA MET A 1 8.27 13.67 -8.22
C MET A 1 9.19 12.48 -8.08
N ALA A 2 10.19 12.36 -8.95
CA ALA A 2 11.25 11.39 -8.74
C ALA A 2 12.16 11.89 -7.60
N VAL A 3 12.66 10.98 -6.76
CA VAL A 3 13.70 11.28 -5.79
C VAL A 3 15.00 10.77 -6.36
N THR A 4 15.90 11.69 -6.69
CA THR A 4 17.13 11.42 -7.46
C THR A 4 18.41 11.82 -6.73
N ASN A 5 18.29 12.58 -5.63
CA ASN A 5 19.41 13.01 -4.81
C ASN A 5 19.05 13.10 -3.31
N VAL A 6 20.08 13.29 -2.48
CA VAL A 6 19.94 13.30 -1.01
C VAL A 6 19.06 14.46 -0.52
N ALA A 7 19.10 15.62 -1.16
CA ALA A 7 18.28 16.76 -0.76
C ALA A 7 16.78 16.48 -1.00
N GLU A 8 16.44 15.90 -2.16
CA GLU A 8 15.08 15.46 -2.48
C GLU A 8 14.59 14.34 -1.56
N LEU A 9 15.49 13.41 -1.19
CA LEU A 9 15.19 12.34 -0.24
C LEU A 9 14.85 12.92 1.13
N ASN A 10 15.67 13.84 1.64
CA ASN A 10 15.41 14.51 2.92
C ASN A 10 14.08 15.28 2.89
N ALA A 11 13.79 15.98 1.80
CA ALA A 11 12.51 16.66 1.62
C ALA A 11 11.32 15.67 1.56
N LEU A 12 11.48 14.51 0.91
CA LEU A 12 10.46 13.47 0.92
C LEU A 12 10.23 12.91 2.34
N VAL A 13 11.29 12.61 3.07
CA VAL A 13 11.22 12.08 4.45
C VAL A 13 10.48 13.06 5.36
N GLU A 14 10.77 14.36 5.29
CA GLU A 14 10.07 15.36 6.09
C GLU A 14 8.58 15.47 5.73
N ARG A 15 8.22 15.35 4.44
CA ARG A 15 6.81 15.29 4.03
C ARG A 15 6.11 14.05 4.56
N VAL A 16 6.75 12.88 4.48
CA VAL A 16 6.19 11.62 5.01
C VAL A 16 6.01 11.70 6.52
N LYS A 17 6.98 12.27 7.24
CA LYS A 17 6.90 12.47 8.69
C LYS A 17 5.76 13.39 9.09
N LYS A 18 5.53 14.47 8.33
CA LYS A 18 4.37 15.35 8.54
C LYS A 18 3.05 14.60 8.28
N ALA A 19 2.96 13.88 7.17
CA ALA A 19 1.77 13.10 6.82
C ALA A 19 1.46 12.02 7.87
N GLN A 20 2.47 11.31 8.39
CA GLN A 20 2.31 10.31 9.44
C GLN A 20 1.78 10.93 10.74
N ARG A 21 2.26 12.11 11.13
CA ARG A 21 1.75 12.82 12.31
C ARG A 21 0.29 13.22 12.18
N GLU A 22 -0.13 13.68 10.99
CA GLU A 22 -1.52 13.97 10.69
C GLU A 22 -2.36 12.68 10.74
N TYR A 23 -1.88 11.60 10.10
CA TYR A 23 -2.54 10.31 10.08
C TYR A 23 -2.72 9.69 11.47
N ALA A 24 -1.76 9.89 12.38
CA ALA A 24 -1.86 9.42 13.77
C ALA A 24 -3.02 10.04 14.56
N SER A 25 -3.55 11.19 14.12
CA SER A 25 -4.72 11.83 14.72
C SER A 25 -6.07 11.28 14.24
N PHE A 26 -6.07 10.40 13.23
CA PHE A 26 -7.30 9.89 12.63
C PHE A 26 -8.05 8.96 13.59
N THR A 27 -9.37 8.94 13.44
CA THR A 27 -10.23 7.97 14.13
C THR A 27 -10.07 6.59 13.50
N GLN A 28 -10.43 5.55 14.25
CA GLN A 28 -10.41 4.18 13.72
C GLN A 28 -11.26 4.06 12.45
N GLU A 29 -12.45 4.68 12.41
CA GLU A 29 -13.33 4.69 11.24
C GLU A 29 -12.70 5.34 10.01
N GLN A 30 -11.92 6.42 10.20
CA GLN A 30 -11.18 7.06 9.11
C GLN A 30 -10.06 6.15 8.59
N VAL A 31 -9.34 5.50 9.50
CA VAL A 31 -8.29 4.51 9.17
C VAL A 31 -8.89 3.32 8.43
N ASP A 32 -10.00 2.77 8.90
CA ASP A 32 -10.68 1.61 8.29
C ASP A 32 -11.20 1.95 6.88
N LYS A 33 -11.73 3.16 6.70
CA LYS A 33 -12.17 3.65 5.38
C LYS A 33 -11.01 3.73 4.40
N ILE A 34 -9.85 4.22 4.84
CA ILE A 34 -8.63 4.31 4.02
C ILE A 34 -8.10 2.91 3.72
N PHE A 35 -8.03 2.04 4.72
CA PHE A 35 -7.57 0.66 4.59
C PHE A 35 -8.41 -0.14 3.58
N ARG A 36 -9.74 -0.04 3.69
CA ARG A 36 -10.67 -0.68 2.74
C ARG A 36 -10.48 -0.15 1.32
N ALA A 37 -10.41 1.16 1.15
CA ALA A 37 -10.24 1.77 -0.17
C ALA A 37 -8.91 1.37 -0.82
N ALA A 38 -7.81 1.36 -0.05
CA ALA A 38 -6.50 0.96 -0.54
C ALA A 38 -6.44 -0.52 -0.93
N ALA A 39 -7.01 -1.40 -0.09
CA ALA A 39 -7.07 -2.83 -0.38
C ALA A 39 -7.89 -3.14 -1.64
N LEU A 40 -9.06 -2.50 -1.82
CA LEU A 40 -9.88 -2.67 -3.02
C LEU A 40 -9.15 -2.17 -4.28
N ALA A 41 -8.52 -1.00 -4.23
CA ALA A 41 -7.76 -0.48 -5.36
C ALA A 41 -6.60 -1.40 -5.75
N ALA A 42 -5.89 -1.97 -4.77
CA ALA A 42 -4.83 -2.94 -5.02
C ALA A 42 -5.37 -4.25 -5.61
N ALA A 43 -6.52 -4.72 -5.14
CA ALA A 43 -7.19 -5.90 -5.67
C ALA A 43 -7.61 -5.69 -7.13
N ASP A 44 -8.20 -4.54 -7.47
CA ASP A 44 -8.60 -4.19 -8.84
C ASP A 44 -7.39 -4.06 -9.77
N ALA A 45 -6.28 -3.50 -9.27
CA ALA A 45 -5.04 -3.32 -10.02
C ALA A 45 -4.15 -4.58 -10.10
N ARG A 46 -4.57 -5.73 -9.56
CA ARG A 46 -3.73 -6.95 -9.46
C ARG A 46 -3.17 -7.43 -10.79
N ILE A 47 -3.96 -7.40 -11.87
CA ILE A 47 -3.58 -7.83 -13.22
C ILE A 47 -2.60 -6.85 -13.88
N PRO A 48 -2.90 -5.54 -13.97
CA PRO A 48 -1.96 -4.60 -14.58
C PRO A 48 -0.63 -4.55 -13.81
N LEU A 49 -0.65 -4.57 -12.47
CA LEU A 49 0.58 -4.60 -11.66
C LEU A 49 1.40 -5.87 -11.89
N ALA A 50 0.76 -7.04 -11.99
CA ALA A 50 1.44 -8.30 -12.27
C ALA A 50 2.10 -8.30 -13.66
N LYS A 51 1.40 -7.79 -14.68
CA LYS A 51 1.95 -7.64 -16.04
C LYS A 51 3.14 -6.68 -16.06
N MET A 52 3.02 -5.52 -15.41
CA MET A 52 4.11 -4.55 -15.30
C MET A 52 5.34 -5.16 -14.62
N ALA A 53 5.15 -5.89 -13.52
CA ALA A 53 6.25 -6.51 -12.80
C ALA A 53 6.97 -7.59 -13.62
N VAL A 54 6.26 -8.42 -14.39
CA VAL A 54 6.90 -9.40 -15.31
C VAL A 54 7.62 -8.67 -16.45
N ALA A 55 6.99 -7.66 -17.04
CA ALA A 55 7.59 -6.90 -18.15
C ALA A 55 8.87 -6.15 -17.75
N GLU A 56 8.90 -5.58 -16.55
CA GLU A 56 10.05 -4.83 -16.02
C GLU A 56 11.18 -5.77 -15.55
N SER A 57 10.85 -6.82 -14.81
CA SER A 57 11.86 -7.71 -14.21
C SER A 57 12.33 -8.84 -15.12
N GLY A 58 11.55 -9.20 -16.15
CA GLY A 58 11.78 -10.39 -16.97
C GLY A 58 11.62 -11.71 -16.22
N MET A 59 11.05 -11.71 -15.00
CA MET A 59 11.01 -12.86 -14.09
C MET A 59 9.61 -13.22 -13.60
N GLY A 60 9.36 -14.53 -13.51
CA GLY A 60 8.15 -15.12 -12.94
C GLY A 60 6.99 -15.22 -13.93
N ILE A 61 5.85 -15.70 -13.43
CA ILE A 61 4.62 -15.94 -14.20
C ILE A 61 3.57 -14.90 -13.80
N VAL A 62 2.85 -14.33 -14.77
CA VAL A 62 1.86 -13.27 -14.52
C VAL A 62 0.78 -13.76 -13.57
N GLU A 63 0.26 -14.97 -13.78
CA GLU A 63 -0.79 -15.61 -13.00
C GLU A 63 -0.39 -15.75 -11.53
N ASP A 64 0.84 -16.20 -11.25
CA ASP A 64 1.37 -16.30 -9.88
C ASP A 64 1.48 -14.93 -9.21
N LYS A 65 1.89 -13.89 -9.97
CA LYS A 65 1.94 -12.52 -9.46
C LYS A 65 0.55 -11.94 -9.25
N VAL A 66 -0.45 -12.31 -10.05
CA VAL A 66 -1.85 -11.95 -9.82
C VAL A 66 -2.37 -12.55 -8.52
N ILE A 67 -2.09 -13.83 -8.26
CA ILE A 67 -2.45 -14.51 -7.00
C ILE A 67 -1.76 -13.83 -5.81
N LYS A 68 -0.46 -13.54 -5.92
CA LYS A 68 0.29 -12.82 -4.88
C LYS A 68 -0.29 -11.43 -4.59
N ASN A 69 -0.64 -10.68 -5.64
CA ASN A 69 -1.25 -9.35 -5.50
C ASN A 69 -2.63 -9.44 -4.83
N HIS A 70 -3.47 -10.41 -5.23
CA HIS A 70 -4.78 -10.63 -4.63
C HIS A 70 -4.69 -11.03 -3.15
N PHE A 71 -3.71 -11.88 -2.80
CA PHE A 71 -3.43 -12.23 -1.41
C PHE A 71 -2.99 -10.99 -0.60
N ALA A 72 -2.06 -10.21 -1.11
CA ALA A 72 -1.57 -9.00 -0.43
C ALA A 72 -2.66 -7.92 -0.24
N SER A 73 -3.72 -7.94 -1.05
CA SER A 73 -4.82 -6.97 -0.97
C SER A 73 -6.01 -7.49 -0.16
N GLU A 74 -6.74 -8.50 -0.67
CA GLU A 74 -8.02 -8.92 -0.08
C GLU A 74 -7.83 -9.79 1.15
N TYR A 75 -6.83 -10.67 1.14
CA TYR A 75 -6.60 -11.57 2.28
C TYR A 75 -6.10 -10.77 3.49
N ILE A 76 -5.12 -9.88 3.29
CA ILE A 76 -4.62 -8.98 4.34
C ILE A 76 -5.74 -8.07 4.86
N TYR A 77 -6.56 -7.49 3.97
CA TYR A 77 -7.71 -6.71 4.40
C TYR A 77 -8.66 -7.52 5.27
N ASN A 78 -9.07 -8.71 4.84
CA ASN A 78 -10.00 -9.54 5.61
C ASN A 78 -9.42 -10.03 6.94
N ALA A 79 -8.10 -10.26 7.02
CA ALA A 79 -7.43 -10.67 8.25
C ALA A 79 -7.40 -9.56 9.31
N TYR A 80 -7.25 -8.30 8.88
CA TYR A 80 -6.95 -7.18 9.78
C TYR A 80 -8.04 -6.09 9.86
N LYS A 81 -9.12 -6.19 9.08
CA LYS A 81 -10.21 -5.19 9.04
C LYS A 81 -10.87 -4.90 10.40
N ASP A 82 -10.86 -5.87 11.31
CA ASP A 82 -11.48 -5.76 12.64
C ASP A 82 -10.44 -5.52 13.75
N GLU A 83 -9.15 -5.36 13.38
CA GLU A 83 -8.08 -5.17 14.34
C GLU A 83 -8.06 -3.73 14.86
N LYS A 84 -8.44 -3.55 16.13
CA LYS A 84 -8.49 -2.25 16.81
C LYS A 84 -7.14 -1.56 16.98
N ASN A 85 -6.04 -2.25 16.68
CA ASN A 85 -4.67 -1.73 16.77
C ASN A 85 -4.12 -1.26 15.43
N LEU A 86 -4.90 -1.29 14.33
CA LEU A 86 -4.43 -0.85 13.03
C LEU A 86 -3.91 0.60 13.04
N ARG A 87 -4.48 1.47 13.89
CA ARG A 87 -3.99 2.84 14.13
C ARG A 87 -2.59 2.91 14.76
N ARG A 88 -2.17 1.90 15.53
CA ARG A 88 -0.85 1.86 16.18
C ARG A 88 0.27 1.31 15.30
N ALA A 89 -0.08 0.67 14.18
CA ALA A 89 0.87 0.11 13.23
C ALA A 89 1.45 1.15 12.25
N VAL A 90 0.97 2.41 12.30
CA VAL A 90 1.32 3.51 11.38
C VAL A 90 1.95 4.66 12.13
#